data_AF-A0A840RMM7-F1
#
_entry.id   AF-A0A840RMM7-F1
#
_cell.length_a   1.000
_cell.length_b   1.000
_cell.length_c   1.000
_cell.angle_alpha   90.00
_cell.angle_beta   90.00
_cell.angle_gamma   90.00
#
_symmetry.space_group_name_H-M   'P 1'
#
loop_
_entity.id
_entity.type
_entity.pdbx_description
1 polymer ?
#
loop_
_entity_poly.entity_id
_entity_poly.type
_entity_poly.pdbx_seq_one_letter_code
_entity_poly.pdbx_strand_id
1 'polypeptide(L)' 'MKCPSCAAAEMVHDTRDLPYTSKGKTTTPPLVSGDYCPTCDESILGMDESRRTMQLMLAFNK' A
#
# COMPACT_ATOMS: atom_id res chain seq x y z
N MET A 1 -6.42 11.98 -8.92
CA MET A 1 -5.20 12.77 -9.20
C MET A 1 -4.25 11.89 -9.97
N LYS A 2 -3.44 12.45 -10.89
CA LYS A 2 -2.41 11.66 -11.56
C LYS A 2 -1.45 11.02 -10.55
N CYS A 3 -1.01 9.81 -10.85
CA CYS A 3 -0.04 9.10 -10.05
C CYS A 3 1.24 9.94 -9.89
N PRO A 4 1.69 10.22 -8.66
CA PRO A 4 2.89 11.03 -8.44
C PRO A 4 4.18 10.29 -8.80
N SER A 5 4.13 8.96 -8.90
CA SER A 5 5.28 8.09 -9.19
C SER A 5 5.55 7.96 -10.69
N CYS A 6 4.51 7.71 -11.50
CA CYS A 6 4.66 7.48 -12.94
C CYS A 6 3.98 8.49 -13.88
N ALA A 7 3.09 9.34 -13.36
CA ALA A 7 2.29 10.31 -14.12
C ALA A 7 1.42 9.75 -15.27
N ALA A 8 1.37 8.43 -15.45
CA ALA A 8 0.75 7.76 -16.60
C ALA A 8 -0.76 7.51 -16.46
N ALA A 9 -1.27 7.44 -15.22
CA ALA A 9 -2.67 7.15 -14.93
C ALA A 9 -3.21 8.00 -13.78
N GLU A 10 -4.52 8.17 -13.74
CA GLU A 10 -5.22 8.66 -12.55
C GLU A 10 -5.25 7.56 -11.48
N MET A 11 -5.07 7.97 -10.23
CA MET A 11 -5.20 7.08 -9.08
C MET A 11 -6.66 6.66 -8.89
N VAL A 12 -6.88 5.39 -8.56
CA VAL A 12 -8.21 4.79 -8.36
C VAL A 12 -8.34 4.32 -6.91
N HIS A 13 -9.45 4.71 -6.26
CA HIS A 13 -9.73 4.25 -4.90
C HIS A 13 -10.08 2.76 -4.88
N ASP A 14 -9.42 2.00 -4.03
CA ASP A 14 -9.55 0.54 -3.98
C ASP A 14 -9.15 0.01 -2.58
N THR A 15 -9.44 -1.26 -2.31
CA THR A 15 -9.02 -1.98 -1.09
C THR A 15 -8.46 -3.33 -1.48
N ARG A 16 -7.18 -3.55 -1.15
CA ARG A 16 -6.45 -4.76 -1.56
C ARG A 16 -5.52 -5.25 -0.46
N ASP A 17 -5.11 -6.50 -0.58
CA ASP A 17 -4.05 -7.04 0.25
C ASP A 17 -2.69 -6.62 -0.33
N LEU A 18 -1.78 -6.12 0.50
CA LEU A 18 -0.48 -5.60 0.06
C LEU A 18 0.67 -6.50 0.50
N PRO A 19 1.40 -7.15 -0.42
CA PRO A 19 2.60 -7.91 -0.08
C PRO A 19 3.69 -7.01 0.49
N TYR A 20 4.23 -7.39 1.65
CA TYR A 20 5.37 -6.75 2.28
C TYR A 20 6.47 -7.78 2.54
N THR A 21 7.63 -7.59 1.94
CA THR A 21 8.81 -8.45 2.14
C THR A 21 9.86 -7.72 2.95
N SER A 22 10.31 -8.35 4.03
CA SER A 22 11.36 -7.85 4.91
C SER A 22 12.30 -8.99 5.29
N LYS A 23 13.61 -8.77 5.13
CA LYS A 23 14.66 -9.77 5.45
C LYS A 23 14.40 -11.16 4.85
N GLY A 24 13.89 -11.20 3.61
CA GLY A 24 13.58 -12.45 2.90
C GLY A 24 12.29 -13.17 3.35
N LYS A 25 11.53 -12.61 4.29
CA LYS A 25 10.22 -13.11 4.71
C LYS A 25 9.12 -12.19 4.17
N THR A 26 8.00 -12.76 3.76
CA THR A 26 6.85 -12.01 3.23
C THR A 26 5.64 -12.17 4.14
N THR A 27 4.94 -11.06 4.37
CA THR A 27 3.59 -11.01 4.93
C THR A 27 2.68 -10.23 3.97
N THR A 28 1.37 -10.31 4.17
CA THR A 28 0.41 -9.60 3.35
C THR A 28 -0.59 -8.86 4.24
N PRO A 29 -0.30 -7.61 4.65
CA PRO A 29 -1.29 -6.72 5.24
C PRO A 29 -2.62 -6.77 4.50
N PRO A 30 -3.71 -7.21 5.17
CA PRO A 30 -4.98 -7.38 4.51
C PRO A 30 -5.78 -6.09 4.47
N LEU A 31 -6.65 -5.98 3.46
CA LEU A 31 -7.68 -4.95 3.33
C LEU A 31 -7.13 -3.52 3.46
N VAL A 32 -6.03 -3.23 2.76
CA VAL A 32 -5.43 -1.89 2.76
C VAL A 32 -6.19 -0.99 1.80
N SER A 33 -6.92 -0.02 2.34
CA SER A 33 -7.71 0.94 1.57
C SER A 33 -6.90 2.17 1.17
N GLY A 34 -6.98 2.57 -0.09
CA GLY A 34 -6.24 3.75 -0.55
C GLY A 34 -6.48 4.04 -2.00
N ASP A 35 -5.74 5.02 -2.51
CA ASP A 35 -5.72 5.30 -3.93
C ASP A 35 -4.55 4.58 -4.56
N TYR A 36 -4.79 3.85 -5.63
CA TYR A 36 -3.81 3.01 -6.28
C TYR A 36 -3.64 3.35 -7.75
N CYS A 37 -2.39 3.30 -8.21
CA CYS A 37 -2.07 3.46 -9.62
C CYS A 37 -2.29 2.12 -10.35
N PRO A 38 -3.16 2.05 -11.37
CA PRO A 38 -3.38 0.82 -12.14
C PRO A 38 -2.22 0.46 -13.08
N THR A 39 -1.19 1.32 -13.19
CA THR A 39 -0.07 1.14 -14.13
C THR A 39 1.21 0.69 -13.46
N CYS A 40 1.49 1.17 -12.23
CA CYS A 40 2.77 0.92 -11.56
C CYS A 40 2.62 0.48 -10.09
N ASP A 41 1.39 0.19 -9.65
CA ASP A 41 1.06 -0.28 -8.31
C ASP A 41 1.42 0.66 -7.16
N GLU A 42 1.73 1.93 -7.45
CA GLU A 42 1.88 2.98 -6.43
C GLU A 42 0.60 3.09 -5.59
N SER A 43 0.76 3.28 -4.28
CA SER A 43 -0.35 3.40 -3.33
C SER A 43 -0.23 4.66 -2.48
N ILE A 44 -1.30 5.44 -2.40
CA ILE A 44 -1.41 6.59 -1.51
C ILE A 44 -2.48 6.26 -0.47
N LEU A 45 -2.07 6.16 0.80
CA LEU A 45 -2.94 5.82 1.92
C LEU A 45 -3.29 7.07 2.72
N GLY A 46 -4.50 7.09 3.28
CA GLY A 46 -4.88 8.07 4.30
C GLY A 46 -4.06 7.89 5.60
N MET A 47 -4.09 8.88 6.49
CA MET A 47 -3.30 8.84 7.73
C MET A 47 -3.61 7.64 8.63
N ASP A 48 -4.89 7.33 8.84
CA ASP A 48 -5.30 6.23 9.72
C ASP A 48 -4.91 4.87 9.14
N GLU A 49 -5.10 4.71 7.83
CA GLU A 49 -4.75 3.48 7.12
C GLU A 49 -3.24 3.29 7.02
N SER A 50 -2.49 4.37 6.83
CA SER A 50 -1.02 4.37 6.92
C SER A 50 -0.56 3.87 8.29
N ARG A 51 -1.15 4.41 9.37
CA ARG A 51 -0.82 3.99 10.75
C ARG A 51 -1.14 2.50 10.96
N ARG A 52 -2.31 2.03 10.53
CA ARG A 52 -2.74 0.63 10.65
C ARG A 52 -1.77 -0.30 9.90
N THR A 53 -1.48 0.01 8.64
CA THR A 53 -0.58 -0.78 7.80
C THR A 53 0.84 -0.84 8.38
N MET A 54 1.37 0.30 8.84
CA MET A 54 2.67 0.36 9.52
C MET A 54 2.71 -0.48 10.79
N GLN A 55 1.64 -0.51 11.60
CA GLN A 55 1.58 -1.36 12.80
C GLN A 55 1.66 -2.85 12.45
N LEU A 56 0.99 -3.29 11.38
CA LEU A 56 1.07 -4.67 10.90
C LEU A 56 2.49 -5.03 10.42
N MET A 57 3.13 -4.14 9.66
CA MET A 57 4.51 -4.33 9.19
C MET A 57 5.51 -4.35 10.35
N LEU A 58 5.35 -3.48 11.35
CA LEU A 58 6.18 -3.44 12.55
C LEU A 58 6.00 -4.69 13.40
N ALA A 59 4.77 -5.19 13.55
CA ALA A 59 4.50 -6.44 14.26
C ALA A 59 5.17 -7.64 13.56
N PHE A 60 5.21 -7.66 12.23
CA PHE A 60 5.88 -8.69 11.44
C PHE A 60 7.42 -8.64 11.54
N ASN A 61 7.99 -7.46 11.72
CA ASN A 61 9.44 -7.25 11.75
C ASN A 61 10.10 -7.53 13.12
N LYS A 62 9.32 -7.85 14.16
CA LYS A 62 9.84 -8.29 15.46
C LYS A 62 10.43 -9.69 15.36
#